data_AF-I4HEF9-F1
#
_entry.id   AF-I4HEF9-F1
#
_cell.length_a   1.000
_cell.length_b   1.000
_cell.length_c   1.000
_cell.angle_alpha   90.00
_cell.angle_beta   90.00
_cell.angle_gamma   90.00
#
_symmetry.space_group_name_H-M   'P 1'
#
loop_
_entity.id
_entity.type
_entity.pdbx_description
1 polymer ?
#
loop_
_entity_poly.entity_id
_entity_poly.type
_entity_poly.pdbx_seq_one_letter_code
_entity_poly.pdbx_strand_id
1 'polypeptide(L)' 'MLRVTELKRILFTQDIRFRVLAETWQLTGKPFSGLIFGHQLGGTIGQFVKDLELIAKASEPDEWLNTVEYIPFK' A
#
# COMPACT_ATOMS: atom_id res chain seq x y z
N MET A 1 9.83 3.51 -1.52
CA MET A 1 9.08 4.42 -0.62
C MET A 1 9.36 5.89 -0.92
N LEU A 2 10.60 6.38 -0.91
CA LEU A 2 10.94 7.82 -1.05
C LEU A 2 10.16 8.59 -2.15
N ARG A 3 10.22 8.14 -3.41
CA ARG A 3 9.56 8.86 -4.51
C ARG A 3 8.05 8.95 -4.38
N VAL A 4 7.44 7.89 -3.85
CA VAL A 4 5.98 7.78 -3.68
C VAL A 4 5.53 8.69 -2.53
N THR A 5 6.34 8.74 -1.46
CA THR A 5 6.16 9.68 -0.35
C THR A 5 6.29 11.14 -0.78
N GLU A 6 7.32 11.50 -1.56
CA GLU A 6 7.48 12.86 -2.12
C GLU A 6 6.27 13.31 -2.92
N LEU A 7 5.68 12.40 -3.70
CA LEU A 7 4.52 12.67 -4.52
C LEU A 7 3.19 12.60 -3.76
N LYS A 8 3.23 12.32 -2.44
CA LYS A 8 2.04 12.09 -1.59
C LYS A 8 1.08 11.06 -2.17
N ARG A 9 1.63 9.94 -2.67
CA ARG A 9 0.86 8.82 -3.23
C ARG A 9 1.03 7.58 -2.39
N ILE A 10 0.07 6.68 -2.40
CA ILE A 10 0.17 5.37 -1.73
C ILE A 10 0.83 4.39 -2.70
N LEU A 11 1.73 3.53 -2.22
CA LEU A 11 2.36 2.49 -3.05
C LEU A 11 1.54 1.21 -3.03
N PHE A 12 1.04 0.76 -4.18
CA PHE A 12 0.58 -0.62 -4.35
C PHE A 12 1.71 -1.51 -4.88
N THR A 13 1.85 -2.72 -4.33
CA THR A 13 2.82 -3.72 -4.81
C THR A 13 2.44 -5.14 -4.43
N GLN A 14 2.93 -6.11 -5.21
CA GLN A 14 2.88 -7.55 -4.87
C GLN A 14 4.27 -8.10 -4.49
N ASP A 15 5.30 -7.25 -4.44
CA ASP A 15 6.65 -7.64 -4.07
C ASP A 15 6.81 -7.60 -2.55
N ILE A 16 7.04 -8.78 -1.96
CA ILE A 16 7.22 -8.98 -0.52
C ILE A 16 8.36 -8.12 0.08
N ARG A 17 9.37 -7.76 -0.71
CA ARG A 17 10.49 -6.92 -0.24
C ARG A 17 10.05 -5.51 0.07
N PHE A 18 9.09 -4.96 -0.69
CA PHE A 18 8.52 -3.65 -0.39
C PHE A 18 7.65 -3.69 0.87
N ARG A 19 6.91 -4.78 1.09
CA ARG A 19 6.14 -5.00 2.32
C ARG A 19 7.05 -4.98 3.54
N VAL A 20 8.08 -5.83 3.55
CA VAL A 20 9.07 -5.90 4.64
C VAL A 20 9.74 -4.54 4.88
N LEU A 21 10.08 -3.82 3.80
CA LEU A 21 10.65 -2.48 3.89
C LEU A 21 9.69 -1.47 4.56
N ALA A 22 8.40 -1.47 4.18
CA ALA A 22 7.41 -0.55 4.73
C ALA A 22 7.09 -0.88 6.20
N GLU A 23 6.96 -2.16 6.56
CA GLU A 23 6.81 -2.59 7.95
C GLU A 23 8.03 -2.19 8.80
N THR A 24 9.24 -2.33 8.26
CA THR A 24 10.45 -1.85 8.92
C THR A 24 10.40 -0.34 9.16
N TRP A 25 9.92 0.43 8.18
CA TRP A 25 9.79 1.89 8.32
C TRP A 25 8.72 2.27 9.35
N GLN A 26 7.60 1.56 9.37
CA GLN A 26 6.54 1.72 10.36
C GLN A 26 7.08 1.46 11.78
N LEU A 27 7.78 0.35 12.00
CA LEU A 27 8.38 -0.01 13.29
C LEU A 27 9.46 0.97 13.75
N THR A 28 10.24 1.51 12.81
CA THR A 28 11.33 2.46 13.12
C THR A 28 10.87 3.92 13.17
N GLY A 29 9.56 4.19 12.99
CA GLY A 29 9.00 5.54 12.99
C GLY A 29 9.46 6.40 11.81
N LYS A 30 9.94 5.78 10.72
CA LYS A 30 10.37 6.49 9.52
C LYS A 30 9.16 6.82 8.64
N PRO A 31 8.93 8.10 8.29
CA PRO A 31 7.70 8.48 7.60
C PRO A 31 7.61 7.98 6.15
N PHE A 32 6.42 7.53 5.75
CA PHE A 32 6.04 7.22 4.37
C PHE A 32 4.54 7.40 4.13
N SER A 33 4.16 7.50 2.86
CA SER A 33 2.78 7.79 2.42
C SER A 33 1.83 6.58 2.39
N GLY A 34 2.24 5.45 2.98
CA GLY A 34 1.45 4.22 3.00
C GLY A 34 1.85 3.19 1.94
N LEU A 35 1.50 1.93 2.22
CA LEU A 35 1.68 0.80 1.31
C LEU A 35 0.46 -0.12 1.34
N ILE A 36 -0.02 -0.51 0.16
CA ILE A 36 -1.03 -1.55 -0.02
C ILE A 36 -0.34 -2.76 -0.66
N PHE A 37 -0.42 -3.90 0.01
CA PHE A 37 0.17 -5.15 -0.45
C PHE A 37 -0.91 -6.06 -1.06
N GLY A 38 -0.72 -6.46 -2.31
CA GLY A 38 -1.52 -7.50 -2.96
C GLY A 38 -0.77 -8.83 -2.94
N HIS A 39 -1.41 -9.91 -2.48
CA HIS A 39 -0.80 -11.24 -2.58
C HIS A 39 -0.71 -11.68 -4.06
N GLN A 40 0.37 -12.35 -4.49
CA GLN A 40 0.54 -12.77 -5.90
C GLN A 40 -0.54 -13.75 -6.37
N LEU A 41 -1.08 -14.54 -5.44
CA LEU A 41 -2.23 -15.43 -5.70
C LEU A 41 -3.59 -14.72 -5.50
N GLY A 42 -3.57 -13.43 -5.19
CA GLY A 42 -4.73 -12.70 -4.66
C GLY A 42 -5.74 -12.21 -5.68
N GLY A 43 -5.50 -12.40 -6.98
CA GLY A 43 -6.49 -12.09 -8.00
C GLY A 43 -5.88 -11.64 -9.32
N THR A 44 -6.75 -11.27 -10.24
CA THR A 44 -6.34 -10.67 -11.52
C THR A 44 -6.02 -9.19 -11.33
N ILE A 45 -5.27 -8.61 -12.26
CA ILE A 45 -5.02 -7.16 -12.29
C ILE A 45 -6.35 -6.37 -12.23
N GLY A 46 -7.38 -6.82 -12.95
CA GLY A 46 -8.69 -6.16 -12.95
C GLY A 46 -9.38 -6.16 -11.58
N GLN A 47 -9.16 -7.20 -10.76
CA GLN A 47 -9.68 -7.24 -9.39
C GLN A 47 -8.94 -6.22 -8.52
N PHE A 48 -7.60 -6.19 -8.57
CA PHE A 48 -6.82 -5.19 -7.84
C PHE A 48 -7.19 -3.76 -8.23
N VAL A 49 -7.44 -3.48 -9.52
CA VAL A 49 -7.87 -2.14 -9.95
C VAL A 49 -9.20 -1.75 -9.27
N LYS A 50 -10.18 -2.66 -9.20
CA LYS A 50 -11.46 -2.40 -8.53
C LYS A 50 -11.30 -2.16 -7.03
N ASP A 51 -10.48 -2.97 -6.37
CA ASP A 51 -10.26 -2.84 -4.93
C ASP A 51 -9.52 -1.53 -4.61
N LEU A 52 -8.49 -1.19 -5.39
CA LEU A 52 -7.74 0.07 -5.24
C LEU A 52 -8.61 1.29 -5.57
N GLU A 53 -9.50 1.20 -6.57
CA GLU A 53 -10.46 2.27 -6.87
C GLU A 53 -11.42 2.50 -5.71
N LEU A 54 -11.95 1.43 -5.09
CA LEU A 54 -12.81 1.54 -3.92
C LEU A 54 -12.06 2.21 -2.76
N ILE A 55 -10.84 1.76 -2.47
CA ILE A 55 -9.99 2.33 -1.42
C ILE A 55 -9.76 3.82 -1.67
N ALA A 56 -9.38 4.19 -2.89
CA ALA A 56 -9.10 5.58 -3.25
C ALA A 56 -10.33 6.50 -3.17
N LYS A 57 -11.54 5.96 -3.34
CA LYS A 57 -12.79 6.73 -3.18
C LYS A 57 -13.26 6.81 -1.73
N ALA A 58 -12.84 5.87 -0.88
CA ALA A 58 -13.33 5.71 0.48
C ALA A 58 -12.37 6.26 1.56
N SER A 59 -11.19 6.74 1.17
CA SER A 59 -10.16 7.21 2.10
C SER A 59 -9.42 8.44 1.60
N GLU A 60 -8.88 9.20 2.53
CA GLU A 60 -8.08 10.39 2.28
C GLU A 60 -6.58 10.08 2.43
N PRO A 61 -5.68 10.74 1.66
CA PRO A 61 -4.25 10.43 1.71
C PRO A 61 -3.59 10.51 3.10
N ASP A 62 -4.09 11.38 3.99
CA ASP A 62 -3.54 11.55 5.34
C ASP A 62 -3.84 10.34 6.25
N GLU A 63 -4.90 9.57 5.97
CA GLU A 63 -5.24 8.34 6.69
C GLU A 63 -4.23 7.21 6.41
N TRP A 64 -3.45 7.34 5.33
CA TRP A 64 -2.48 6.33 4.90
C TRP A 64 -1.06 6.59 5.39
N LEU A 65 -0.82 7.72 6.06
CA LEU A 65 0.50 8.06 6.58
C LEU A 65 0.99 6.97 7.53
N ASN A 66 2.12 6.34 7.16
CA ASN A 66 2.77 5.25 7.90
C ASN A 66 1.95 3.96 8.03
N THR A 67 0.97 3.76 7.15
CA THR A 67 0.07 2.60 7.19
C THR A 67 0.53 1.53 6.19
N VAL A 68 0.45 0.26 6.60
CA VAL A 68 0.66 -0.90 5.72
C VAL A 68 -0.62 -1.74 5.76
N GLU A 69 -1.32 -1.83 4.63
CA GLU A 69 -2.54 -2.63 4.49
C GLU A 69 -2.39 -3.74 3.47
N TYR A 70 -3.28 -4.71 3.57
CA TYR A 70 -3.31 -5.90 2.74
C TYR A 70 -4.63 -5.95 1.97
N ILE A 71 -4.56 -6.16 0.65
CA ILE A 71 -5.76 -6.53 -0.09
C ILE A 71 -6.18 -7.93 0.36
N PRO A 72 -7.42 -8.14 0.84
CA PRO A 72 -7.90 -9.45 1.23
C PRO A 72 -7.77 -10.45 0.08
N PHE A 73 -7.25 -11.63 0.39
CA PHE A 73 -7.13 -12.74 -0.55
C PHE A 73 -7.69 -14.00 0.12
N LYS A 74 -8.49 -14.77 -0.63
CA LYS A 74 -9.07 -16.05 -0.21
C LYS A 74 -8.26 -17.21 -0.75
#